data_AF-A0AAD7UZS5-F1
#
_entry.id   AF-A0AAD7UZS5-F1
#
_cell.length_a   1.000
_cell.length_b   1.000
_cell.length_c   1.000
_cell.angle_alpha   90.00
_cell.angle_beta   90.00
_cell.angle_gamma   90.00
#
_symmetry.space_group_name_H-M   'P 1'
#
loop_
_entity.id
_entity.type
_entity.pdbx_description
1 polymer ?
#
loop_
_entity_poly.entity_id
_entity_poly.type
_entity_poly.pdbx_seq_one_letter_code
_entity_poly.pdbx_strand_id
1 'polypeptide(L)'
;MKSCKILLRLAVVDHRLITPYHPRANGAAEAWVKKTKETVSKRLDGIRGAWDFFLPSTQLALTTKYPNVPNDDGPLADLNVEDPLKKNRSNMENVLFPTIRKKSFSSTAT
;
A
#
# COMPACT_ATOMS: atom_id res chain seq x y z
N MET A 1 -1.15 -24.34 -23.95
CA MET A 1 -0.50 -23.02 -24.11
C MET A 1 -1.03 -22.15 -25.27
N LYS A 2 -1.91 -22.66 -26.17
CA LYS A 2 -2.52 -21.88 -27.26
C LYS A 2 -3.58 -20.88 -26.74
N SER A 3 -4.30 -21.25 -25.69
CA SER A 3 -5.36 -20.44 -25.06
C SER A 3 -4.89 -19.08 -24.54
N CYS A 4 -3.77 -19.02 -23.81
CA CYS A 4 -3.26 -17.75 -23.24
C CYS A 4 -2.86 -16.74 -24.34
N LYS A 5 -2.23 -17.21 -25.43
CA LYS A 5 -1.89 -16.36 -26.58
C LYS A 5 -3.12 -15.77 -27.27
N ILE A 6 -4.22 -16.51 -27.32
CA ILE A 6 -5.49 -16.04 -27.91
C ILE A 6 -6.08 -14.95 -27.03
N LEU A 7 -6.14 -15.15 -25.71
CA LEU A 7 -6.65 -14.16 -24.77
C LEU A 7 -5.88 -12.84 -24.82
N LEU A 8 -4.54 -12.90 -24.89
CA LEU A 8 -3.68 -11.71 -24.94
C LEU A 8 -3.88 -10.91 -26.23
N ARG A 9 -4.09 -11.59 -27.37
CA ARG A 9 -4.40 -10.94 -28.65
C ARG A 9 -5.78 -10.28 -28.64
N LEU A 10 -6.77 -10.93 -28.05
CA LEU A 10 -8.12 -10.37 -27.89
C LEU A 10 -8.13 -9.16 -26.95
N ALA A 11 -7.31 -9.19 -25.91
CA ALA A 11 -7.15 -8.09 -24.96
C ALA A 11 -6.23 -6.96 -25.46
N VAL A 12 -5.68 -7.07 -26.67
CA VAL A 12 -4.72 -6.11 -27.25
C VAL A 12 -3.52 -5.85 -26.31
N VAL A 13 -3.05 -6.91 -25.64
CA VAL A 13 -1.89 -6.86 -24.74
C VAL A 13 -0.65 -7.32 -25.48
N ASP A 14 0.37 -6.46 -25.57
CA ASP A 14 1.67 -6.82 -26.12
C ASP A 14 2.41 -7.77 -25.17
N HIS A 15 2.48 -9.05 -25.56
CA HIS A 15 3.08 -10.10 -24.74
C HIS A 15 4.53 -10.33 -25.13
N ARG A 16 5.46 -9.84 -24.28
CA ARG A 16 6.91 -10.01 -24.44
C ARG A 16 7.44 -11.07 -23.50
N LEU A 17 8.25 -11.98 -24.05
CA LEU A 17 8.98 -12.99 -23.28
C LEU A 17 10.41 -12.54 -23.09
N ILE A 18 10.93 -12.76 -21.88
CA ILE A 18 12.35 -12.60 -21.56
C ILE A 18 13.02 -13.98 -21.51
N THR A 19 14.35 -13.99 -21.47
CA THR A 19 15.09 -15.23 -21.23
C THR A 19 14.70 -15.85 -19.88
N PRO A 20 14.61 -17.18 -19.78
CA PRO A 20 14.32 -17.86 -18.52
C PRO A 20 15.32 -17.46 -17.43
N TYR A 21 14.86 -17.38 -16.18
CA TYR A 21 15.70 -17.13 -14.99
C TYR A 21 16.55 -15.85 -15.06
N HIS A 22 16.01 -14.76 -15.61
CA HIS A 22 16.69 -13.47 -15.59
C HIS A 22 16.32 -12.66 -14.32
N PRO A 23 17.15 -12.66 -13.25
CA PRO A 23 16.77 -12.12 -11.95
C PRO A 23 16.54 -10.60 -11.98
N ARG A 24 17.19 -9.86 -12.88
CA ARG A 24 16.99 -8.41 -13.00
C ARG A 24 15.63 -8.03 -13.58
N ALA A 25 15.11 -8.80 -14.54
CA ALA A 25 13.80 -8.51 -15.12
C ALA A 25 12.65 -9.06 -14.25
N ASN A 26 12.86 -10.19 -13.55
CA ASN A 26 11.83 -10.76 -12.67
C ASN A 26 11.85 -10.22 -11.24
N GLY A 27 12.92 -9.51 -10.85
CA GLY A 27 13.15 -9.09 -9.47
C GLY A 27 12.04 -8.23 -8.86
N ALA A 28 11.39 -7.37 -9.66
CA ALA A 28 10.26 -6.57 -9.18
C ALA A 28 9.05 -7.45 -8.81
N ALA A 29 8.71 -8.43 -9.65
CA ALA A 29 7.64 -9.37 -9.37
C ALA A 29 7.98 -10.25 -8.15
N GLU A 30 9.21 -10.76 -8.07
CA GLU A 30 9.68 -11.56 -6.93
C GLU A 30 9.66 -10.78 -5.61
N ALA A 31 10.05 -9.51 -5.63
CA ALA A 31 9.99 -8.63 -4.46
C ALA A 31 8.55 -8.44 -3.95
N TRP A 32 7.60 -8.24 -4.87
CA TRP A 32 6.17 -8.14 -4.54
C TRP A 32 5.62 -9.44 -3.97
N VAL A 33 5.95 -10.59 -4.57
CA VAL A 33 5.56 -11.92 -4.07
C VAL A 33 6.10 -12.15 -2.66
N LYS A 34 7.38 -11.82 -2.42
CA LYS A 34 8.01 -11.95 -1.10
C LYS A 34 7.28 -11.10 -0.04
N LYS A 35 7.06 -9.81 -0.30
CA LYS A 35 6.34 -8.90 0.61
C LYS A 35 4.93 -9.37 0.92
N THR A 36 4.22 -9.86 -0.10
CA THR A 36 2.86 -10.37 0.05
C THR A 36 2.84 -11.61 0.95
N LYS A 37 3.72 -12.57 0.70
CA LYS A 37 3.83 -13.80 1.51
C LYS A 37 4.15 -13.48 2.97
N GLU A 38 5.10 -12.59 3.23
CA GLU A 38 5.47 -12.17 4.58
C GLU A 38 4.31 -11.49 5.31
N THR A 39 3.56 -10.64 4.59
CA THR A 39 2.43 -9.89 5.18
C THR A 39 1.24 -10.79 5.46
N VAL A 40 0.91 -11.70 4.54
CA VAL A 40 -0.13 -12.71 4.75
C VAL A 40 0.26 -13.64 5.91
N SER A 41 1.52 -14.07 5.99
CA SER A 41 2.00 -14.91 7.10
C SER A 41 1.87 -14.21 8.45
N LYS A 42 2.15 -12.90 8.50
CA LYS A 42 1.97 -12.07 9.71
C LYS A 42 0.52 -11.84 10.10
N ARG A 43 -0.43 -11.97 9.17
CA ARG A 43 -1.87 -11.81 9.44
C ARG A 43 -2.57 -13.10 9.80
N LEU A 44 -2.01 -14.23 9.38
CA LEU A 44 -2.61 -15.54 9.61
C LEU A 44 -2.43 -16.04 11.04
N ASP A 45 -1.47 -15.52 11.81
CA ASP A 45 -1.20 -15.88 13.22
C ASP A 45 -1.29 -17.41 13.49
N GLY A 46 -0.82 -18.22 12.53
CA GLY A 46 -0.82 -19.69 12.61
C GLY A 46 -2.03 -20.42 12.02
N ILE A 47 -3.13 -19.73 11.69
CA ILE A 47 -4.31 -20.33 11.04
C ILE A 47 -4.09 -20.42 9.52
N ARG A 48 -3.57 -21.56 9.04
CA ARG A 48 -3.20 -21.72 7.61
C ARG A 48 -4.39 -21.83 6.65
N GLY A 49 -5.58 -22.17 7.14
CA GLY A 49 -6.76 -22.44 6.30
C GLY A 49 -7.45 -21.20 5.73
N ALA A 50 -7.25 -20.03 6.34
CA ALA A 50 -8.01 -18.81 6.02
C ALA A 50 -7.23 -17.78 5.20
N TRP A 51 -6.16 -18.18 4.50
CA TRP A 51 -5.27 -17.28 3.76
C TRP A 51 -5.98 -16.37 2.74
N ASP A 52 -7.01 -16.90 2.07
CA ASP A 52 -7.78 -16.18 1.05
C ASP A 52 -8.57 -15.00 1.63
N PHE A 53 -9.04 -15.12 2.87
CA PHE A 53 -9.76 -14.04 3.56
C PHE A 53 -8.87 -12.81 3.80
N PHE A 54 -7.57 -13.03 4.04
CA PHE A 54 -6.62 -11.95 4.33
C PHE A 54 -5.95 -11.37 3.08
N LEU A 55 -6.19 -11.93 1.90
CA LEU A 55 -5.55 -11.50 0.66
C LEU A 55 -5.97 -10.09 0.22
N PRO A 56 -7.27 -9.77 0.10
CA PRO A 56 -7.72 -8.45 -0.34
C PRO A 56 -7.28 -7.34 0.62
N SER A 57 -7.39 -7.62 1.93
CA SER A 57 -6.95 -6.69 2.96
C SER A 57 -5.43 -6.50 2.95
N THR A 58 -4.65 -7.51 2.56
CA THR A 58 -3.19 -7.42 2.45
C THR A 58 -2.79 -6.63 1.21
N GLN A 59 -3.47 -6.86 0.08
CA GLN A 59 -3.26 -6.11 -1.14
C GLN A 59 -3.52 -4.62 -0.92
N LEU A 60 -4.65 -4.26 -0.29
CA LEU A 60 -4.97 -2.87 0.04
C LEU A 60 -3.87 -2.23 0.91
N ALA A 61 -3.42 -2.93 1.95
CA ALA A 61 -2.38 -2.42 2.85
C ALA A 61 -1.00 -2.25 2.16
N LEU A 62 -0.67 -3.09 1.19
CA LEU A 62 0.58 -2.95 0.44
C LEU A 62 0.51 -1.79 -0.56
N THR A 63 -0.63 -1.61 -1.24
CA THR A 63 -0.84 -0.52 -2.18
C THR A 63 -0.88 0.84 -1.48
N THR A 64 -1.46 0.94 -0.28
CA THR A 64 -1.46 2.20 0.49
C THR A 64 -0.11 2.52 1.12
N LYS A 65 0.66 1.51 1.52
CA LYS A 65 1.98 1.68 2.15
C LYS A 65 3.09 2.01 1.15
N TYR A 66 3.02 1.44 -0.05
CA TYR A 66 4.00 1.65 -1.12
C TYR A 66 3.29 2.22 -2.35
N PRO A 67 2.80 3.46 -2.28
CA PRO A 67 2.19 4.06 -3.44
C PRO A 67 3.32 4.25 -4.47
N ASN A 68 3.16 3.66 -5.65
CA ASN A 68 4.07 3.91 -6.78
C ASN A 68 3.77 5.33 -7.27
N VAL A 69 4.35 6.33 -6.63
CA VAL A 69 4.16 7.75 -6.98
C VAL A 69 5.46 8.26 -7.57
N PRO A 70 5.60 8.31 -8.90
CA PRO A 70 6.45 9.28 -9.56
C PRO A 70 5.63 10.57 -9.70
N ASN A 71 5.70 11.45 -8.69
CA ASN A 71 4.96 12.73 -8.59
C ASN A 71 3.44 12.56 -8.47
N ASP A 72 2.76 13.57 -7.90
CA ASP A 72 1.44 13.56 -7.26
C ASP A 72 0.20 13.20 -8.13
N ASP A 73 0.35 12.36 -9.16
CA ASP A 73 -0.68 12.09 -10.19
C ASP A 73 -1.04 10.59 -10.29
N GLY A 74 -0.80 9.78 -9.25
CA GLY A 74 -1.06 8.33 -9.27
C GLY A 74 -2.55 7.98 -9.38
N PRO A 75 -2.94 6.80 -9.95
CA PRO A 75 -4.33 6.43 -10.27
C PRO A 75 -5.26 6.20 -9.05
N LEU A 76 -4.77 6.44 -7.84
CA LEU A 76 -5.54 6.44 -6.58
C LEU A 76 -5.61 7.83 -5.95
N ALA A 77 -4.92 8.84 -6.50
CA ALA A 77 -5.03 10.23 -6.09
C ALA A 77 -6.43 10.80 -6.42
N ASP A 78 -7.07 10.26 -7.46
CA ASP A 78 -8.41 10.67 -7.88
C ASP A 78 -9.53 10.10 -6.98
N LEU A 79 -9.22 9.08 -6.17
CA LEU A 79 -10.11 8.64 -5.08
C LEU A 79 -9.87 9.54 -3.87
N ASN A 80 -10.45 10.72 -3.95
CA ASN A 80 -10.44 11.81 -2.99
C ASN A 80 -11.06 11.41 -1.62
N VAL A 81 -10.50 10.40 -0.96
CA VAL A 81 -10.77 10.07 0.43
C VAL A 81 -9.76 10.84 1.24
N GLU A 82 -10.10 12.09 1.56
CA GLU A 82 -9.47 12.83 2.65
C GLU A 82 -9.46 11.91 3.88
N ASP A 83 -8.31 11.27 4.15
CA ASP A 83 -8.14 10.31 5.23
C ASP A 83 -8.52 11.01 6.55
N PRO A 84 -9.68 10.72 7.16
CA PRO A 84 -10.16 11.48 8.32
C PRO A 84 -9.19 11.32 9.51
N LEU A 85 -8.38 10.25 9.49
CA LEU A 85 -7.33 9.99 10.48
C LEU A 85 -6.10 10.88 10.32
N LYS A 86 -5.73 11.29 9.09
CA LYS A 86 -4.59 12.20 8.86
C LYS A 86 -4.92 13.62 9.30
N LYS A 87 -6.10 14.12 8.92
CA LYS A 87 -6.59 15.45 9.32
C LYS A 87 -6.76 15.58 10.84
N ASN A 88 -7.19 14.51 11.52
CA ASN A 88 -7.33 14.52 12.97
C ASN A 88 -5.97 14.50 13.69
N ARG A 89 -4.96 13.77 13.20
CA ARG A 89 -3.60 13.84 13.78
C ARG A 89 -2.99 15.23 13.62
N SER A 90 -3.08 15.82 12.42
CA SER A 90 -2.53 17.16 12.19
C SER A 90 -3.20 18.23 13.07
N ASN A 91 -4.51 18.11 13.32
CA ASN A 91 -5.22 19.02 14.22
C ASN A 91 -4.79 18.83 15.69
N MET A 92 -4.56 17.59 16.13
CA MET A 92 -4.02 17.34 17.47
C MET A 92 -2.61 17.91 17.65
N GLU A 93 -1.74 17.69 16.67
CA GLU A 93 -0.33 18.12 16.69
C GLU A 93 -0.15 19.63 16.56
N ASN A 94 -0.91 20.28 15.68
CA ASN A 94 -0.68 21.68 15.34
C ASN A 94 -1.60 22.65 16.09
N VAL A 95 -2.77 22.20 16.53
CA VAL A 95 -3.75 23.07 17.19
C VAL A 95 -3.87 22.74 18.67
N LEU A 96 -4.10 21.48 19.01
CA LEU A 96 -4.46 21.10 20.38
C LEU A 96 -3.26 21.08 21.34
N PHE A 97 -2.19 20.36 21.03
CA PHE A 97 -1.03 20.27 21.93
C PHE A 97 -0.30 21.61 22.15
N PRO A 98 -0.10 22.46 21.13
CA PRO A 98 0.52 23.78 21.34
C PRO A 98 -0.37 24.70 22.19
N THR A 99 -1.70 24.62 22.03
CA THR A 99 -2.65 25.42 22.83
C THR A 99 -2.66 24.99 24.29
N ILE A 100 -2.66 23.68 24.56
CA ILE A 100 -2.57 23.13 25.92
C ILE A 100 -1.24 23.55 26.58
N ARG A 101 -0.13 23.44 25.84
CA ARG A 101 1.21 23.76 26.34
C ARG A 101 1.40 25.25 26.64
N LYS A 102 0.78 26.15 25.87
CA LYS A 102 0.78 27.59 26.15
C LYS A 102 -0.04 27.93 27.40
N LYS A 103 -1.17 27.24 27.61
CA LYS A 103 -2.08 27.47 28.74
C LYS A 103 -1.48 27.02 30.08
N SER A 104 -0.62 26.00 30.08
CA SER A 104 0.10 25.56 31.28
C SER A 104 1.24 26.50 31.71
N PHE A 105 1.81 27.28 30.78
CA PHE A 105 2.95 28.15 31.05
C PHE A 105 2.54 29.55 31.56
N SER A 106 1.32 30.01 31.26
CA SER A 106 0.83 31.32 31.73
C SER A 106 0.27 31.29 33.15
N SER A 107 0.10 30.12 33.76
CA SER A 107 -0.53 29.97 35.08
C SER A 107 0.44 30.12 36.27
N THR A 108 1.75 30.27 36.03
CA THR A 108 2.78 30.33 37.08
C THR A 108 3.47 31.71 37.19
N ALA A 109 2.90 32.74 36.55
CA ALA A 109 3.39 34.11 36.65
C ALA A 109 2.36 34.96 37.41
N THR A 110 2.39 34.89 38.73
CA THR A 110 1.78 35.88 39.65
C THR A 110 2.62 35.92 40.91
#